data_AF-A0A0F8XZK1-F1
#
_entry.id   AF-A0A0F8XZK1-F1
#
_cell.length_a   1.000
_cell.length_b   1.000
_cell.length_c   1.000
_cell.angle_alpha   90.00
_cell.angle_beta   90.00
_cell.angle_gamma   90.00
#
_symmetry.space_group_name_H-M   'P 1'
#
loop_
_entity.id
_entity.type
_entity.pdbx_description
1 polymer ?
#
loop_
_entity_poly.entity_id
_entity_poly.type
_entity_poly.pdbx_seq_one_letter_code
_entity_poly.pdbx_strand_id
1 'polypeptide(L)' 'MDTSKFYKFEEGKVIRTHRSCPKCGPSFFLANHYDRWSCGKCGYTVFKRKGTPKRRSTRRSPRKRIKST' A
#
# COMPACT_ATOMS: atom_id res chain seq x y z
N MET A 1 -6.31 19.89 -9.27
CA MET A 1 -6.56 18.53 -8.72
C MET A 1 -8.05 18.29 -8.81
N ASP A 2 -8.49 17.39 -9.69
CA ASP A 2 -9.92 17.09 -9.89
C ASP A 2 -10.49 16.30 -8.71
N THR A 3 -11.25 16.98 -7.85
CA THR A 3 -11.92 16.40 -6.68
C THR A 3 -13.12 15.52 -7.05
N SER A 4 -13.65 15.68 -8.26
CA SER A 4 -14.83 14.97 -8.78
C SER A 4 -14.64 13.44 -8.84
N LYS A 5 -13.40 12.95 -9.03
CA LYS A 5 -13.11 11.52 -9.21
C LYS A 5 -13.25 10.66 -7.95
N PHE A 6 -13.33 11.28 -6.76
CA PHE A 6 -13.30 10.57 -5.47
C PHE A 6 -14.69 10.34 -4.86
N TYR A 7 -15.72 10.94 -5.44
CA TYR A 7 -17.09 10.93 -4.91
C TYR A 7 -18.04 10.50 -6.02
N LYS A 8 -18.72 9.36 -5.82
CA LYS A 8 -19.82 8.93 -6.66
C LYS A 8 -21.13 9.16 -5.92
N PHE A 9 -22.13 9.64 -6.63
CA PHE A 9 -23.50 9.80 -6.13
C PHE A 9 -24.34 8.67 -6.69
N GLU A 10 -24.83 7.79 -5.82
CA GLU A 10 -25.86 6.81 -6.15
C GLU A 10 -27.07 7.12 -5.26
N GLU A 11 -28.19 7.48 -5.89
CA GLU A 11 -29.54 7.57 -5.28
C GLU A 11 -29.56 8.27 -3.89
N GLY A 12 -28.87 9.41 -3.78
CA GLY A 12 -28.85 10.23 -2.56
C GLY A 12 -27.77 9.85 -1.53
N LYS A 13 -26.93 8.84 -1.79
CA LYS A 13 -25.80 8.43 -0.93
C LYS A 13 -24.46 8.77 -1.58
N VAL A 14 -23.59 9.42 -0.79
CA VAL A 14 -22.22 9.75 -1.19
C VAL A 14 -21.32 8.55 -0.93
N ILE A 15 -20.90 7.85 -1.99
CA ILE A 15 -19.99 6.71 -1.90
C ILE A 15 -18.57 7.20 -2.17
N ARG A 16 -17.70 7.07 -1.16
CA ARG A 16 -16.27 7.32 -1.30
C ARG A 16 -15.64 6.18 -2.09
N THR A 17 -15.05 6.49 -3.24
CA THR A 17 -14.51 5.47 -4.15
C THR A 17 -13.17 4.90 -3.67
N HIS A 18 -12.41 5.68 -2.89
CA HIS A 18 -11.09 5.32 -2.39
C HIS A 18 -11.11 5.00 -0.89
N ARG A 19 -10.22 4.09 -0.48
CA ARG A 19 -10.03 3.73 0.94
C ARG A 19 -9.41 4.89 1.71
N SER A 20 -9.89 5.13 2.93
CA SER A 20 -9.29 6.07 3.87
C SER A 20 -8.08 5.46 4.58
N CYS A 21 -7.15 6.31 5.01
CA CYS A 21 -6.01 5.88 5.81
C CYS A 21 -6.45 5.68 7.28
N PRO A 22 -6.17 4.51 7.91
CA PRO A 22 -6.56 4.26 9.30
C PRO A 22 -5.81 5.14 10.30
N LYS A 23 -4.63 5.65 9.94
CA LYS A 23 -3.82 6.51 10.82
C LYS A 23 -4.13 8.00 10.69
N CYS A 24 -4.42 8.46 9.48
CA CYS A 24 -4.66 9.89 9.20
C CYS A 24 -6.15 10.26 9.19
N GLY A 25 -7.04 9.28 9.30
CA GLY A 25 -8.48 9.50 9.34
C GLY A 25 -9.14 9.67 7.97
N PRO A 26 -10.44 10.01 7.95
CA PRO A 26 -11.29 9.97 6.76
C PRO A 26 -10.99 11.05 5.72
N SER A 27 -10.14 12.02 6.07
CA SER A 27 -9.71 13.10 5.15
C SER A 27 -8.62 12.66 4.17
N PHE A 28 -7.83 11.63 4.53
CA PHE A 28 -6.70 11.19 3.71
C PHE A 28 -7.00 9.88 3.00
N PHE A 29 -7.14 9.96 1.68
CA PHE A 29 -7.28 8.80 0.81
C PHE A 29 -5.94 8.08 0.58
N LEU A 30 -6.01 6.76 0.47
CA LEU A 30 -4.89 5.94 0.03
C LEU A 30 -4.79 6.00 -1.51
N ALA A 31 -3.59 6.29 -1.99
CA ALA A 31 -3.27 6.24 -3.41
C ALA A 31 -3.33 4.79 -3.90
N ASN A 32 -4.04 4.56 -5.00
CA ASN A 32 -4.24 3.24 -5.57
C ASN A 32 -3.18 2.94 -6.63
N HIS A 33 -2.10 2.27 -6.23
CA HIS A 33 -1.11 1.71 -7.17
C HIS A 33 -1.47 0.27 -7.52
N TYR A 34 -0.85 -0.31 -8.55
CA TYR A 34 -1.14 -1.68 -8.97
C TYR A 34 -0.86 -2.72 -7.87
N ASP A 35 0.29 -2.58 -7.21
CA ASP A 35 0.86 -3.49 -6.21
C ASP A 35 0.51 -3.11 -4.76
N ARG A 36 0.16 -1.84 -4.51
CA ARG A 36 0.01 -1.30 -3.15
C ARG A 36 -1.00 -0.15 -3.04
N TRP A 37 -1.39 0.09 -1.80
CA TRP A 37 -2.09 1.30 -1.35
C TRP A 37 -1.16 2.09 -0.46
N SER A 38 -0.92 3.36 -0.77
CA SER A 38 0.02 4.21 -0.02
C SER A 38 -0.65 5.49 0.47
N CYS A 39 -0.35 5.90 1.70
CA CYS A 39 -0.77 7.20 2.23
C CYS A 39 0.35 8.21 2.03
N GLY A 40 0.07 9.32 1.33
CA GLY A 40 1.03 10.40 1.11
C GLY A 40 1.38 11.21 2.35
N LYS A 41 0.57 11.17 3.42
CA LYS A 41 0.79 11.97 4.64
C LYS A 41 1.65 11.27 5.69
N CYS A 42 1.40 9.98 5.96
CA CYS A 42 2.08 9.23 7.04
C CYS A 42 2.93 8.05 6.56
N GLY A 43 3.03 7.82 5.24
CA GLY A 43 3.79 6.70 4.68
C GLY A 43 3.19 5.32 4.92
N TYR A 44 1.93 5.24 5.38
CA TYR A 44 1.25 3.95 5.57
C TYR A 44 1.06 3.23 4.22
N THR A 45 1.58 2.00 4.11
CA THR A 45 1.47 1.20 2.88
C THR A 45 0.84 -0.16 3.15
N VAL A 46 -0.16 -0.53 2.35
CA VAL A 46 -0.79 -1.86 2.34
C VAL A 46 -0.56 -2.50 0.98
N PHE A 47 0.10 -3.66 0.94
CA PHE A 47 0.33 -4.37 -0.30
C PHE A 47 -0.88 -5.22 -0.67
N LYS A 48 -1.34 -5.12 -1.92
CA LYS A 48 -2.38 -5.98 -2.46
C LYS A 48 -1.75 -7.35 -2.69
N ARG A 49 -1.84 -8.25 -1.70
CA ARG A 49 -1.32 -9.61 -1.83
C ARG A 49 -2.09 -10.34 -2.93
N LYS A 50 -1.55 -10.37 -4.14
CA LYS A 50 -1.94 -11.36 -5.15
C LYS A 50 -1.33 -12.67 -4.69
N GLY A 51 -2.18 -13.62 -4.30
CA GLY A 51 -1.80 -14.92 -3.78
C GLY A 51 -1.06 -15.75 -4.82
N THR A 52 0.24 -15.54 -4.95
CA THR A 52 1.19 -16.64 -5.14
C THR A 52 2.39 -16.36 -4.24
N PRO A 53 2.83 -17.32 -3.41
CA PRO A 53 4.04 -17.17 -2.63
C PRO A 53 5.23 -17.21 -3.60
N LYS A 54 5.56 -16.08 -4.25
CA LYS A 54 6.82 -15.96 -4.99
C LYS A 54 7.94 -16.01 -3.96
N ARG A 55 8.51 -17.22 -3.81
CA ARG A 55 9.74 -17.55 -3.07
C ARG A 55 10.72 -16.38 -3.19
N ARG A 56 10.96 -15.66 -2.10
CA ARG A 56 11.99 -14.61 -2.06
C ARG A 56 13.35 -15.26 -2.28
N SER A 57 13.92 -15.01 -3.45
CA SER A 57 15.21 -15.50 -3.92
C SER A 57 16.40 -14.77 -3.30
N THR A 58 16.40 -14.47 -2.01
CA THR A 58 17.62 -14.00 -1.34
C THR A 58 18.34 -15.19 -0.75
N ARG A 59 19.02 -15.94 -1.63
CA ARG A 59 20.32 -16.52 -1.25
C ARG A 59 21.20 -15.35 -0.81
N ARG A 60 21.24 -15.06 0.48
CA ARG A 60 22.40 -14.40 1.08
C ARG A 60 23.15 -15.50 1.80
N SER A 61 24.05 -16.15 1.07
CA SER A 61 24.99 -17.11 1.65
C SER A 61 25.69 -16.44 2.83
N PRO A 62 25.82 -17.10 4.00
CA PRO A 62 26.59 -16.54 5.09
C PRO A 62 28.04 -16.48 4.61
N ARG A 63 28.61 -15.27 4.53
CA ARG A 63 30.03 -15.06 4.22
C ARG A 63 30.80 -15.76 5.33
N LYS A 64 31.37 -16.94 5.06
CA LYS A 64 32.17 -17.70 6.05
C LYS A 64 33.25 -16.77 6.59
N ARG A 65 33.14 -16.41 7.87
CA ARG A 65 34.19 -15.71 8.61
C ARG A 65 35.29 -16.72 8.89
N ILE A 66 36.24 -16.84 7.97
CA ILE A 66 37.44 -17.64 8.19
C ILE A 66 38.25 -16.86 9.24
N LYS A 67 38.36 -17.39 10.45
CA LYS A 67 39.30 -16.87 11.45
C LYS A 67 40.68 -17.39 11.05
N SER A 68 41.54 -16.47 10.62
CA SER A 68 42.97 -16.71 10.42
C SER A 68 43.65 -16.76 11.79
N THR A 69 43.93 -17.97 12.27
CA THR A 69 45.11 -18.26 13.09
C THR A 69 46.10 -18.97 12.19
#